data_AF-A0A7V4XGT5-F1
#
_entry.id   AF-A0A7V4XGT5-F1
#
_cell.length_a   1.000
_cell.length_b   1.000
_cell.length_c   1.000
_cell.angle_alpha   90.00
_cell.angle_beta   90.00
_cell.angle_gamma   90.00
#
_symmetry.space_group_name_H-M   'P 1'
#
loop_
_entity.id
_entity.type
_entity.pdbx_description
1 polymer ?
#
loop_
_entity_poly.entity_id
_entity_poly.type
_entity_poly.pdbx_seq_one_letter_code
_entity_poly.pdbx_strand_id
1 'polypeptide(L)'
;MFSRNESKRRSGFTLVELLVVIVVLAVLAAIVLPKFMNSSARSKESSLRSDLKLLRSAVNAFNADTGKYPNSLADLAESDKTKVKIADGTVVSPTDWHGPYVETVPTDPISGSAFTYDPAAGKVTSSATGNALDGSAYSSW
;
A
#
# COMPACT_ATOMS: atom_id res chain seq x y z
N MET A 1 43.62 0.36 70.62
CA MET A 1 42.59 0.92 69.71
C MET A 1 42.50 0.01 68.50
N PHE A 2 41.57 -0.95 68.49
CA PHE A 2 41.40 -1.90 67.39
C PHE A 2 40.34 -1.37 66.41
N SER A 3 40.78 -0.92 65.23
CA SER A 3 39.90 -0.51 64.14
C SER A 3 39.29 -1.75 63.50
N ARG A 4 37.97 -1.95 63.65
CA ARG A 4 37.24 -3.07 63.05
C ARG A 4 36.88 -2.69 61.61
N ASN A 5 37.63 -3.25 60.66
CA ASN A 5 37.42 -3.03 59.23
C ASN A 5 36.20 -3.83 58.75
N GLU A 6 35.05 -3.18 58.54
CA GLU A 6 33.87 -3.82 57.97
C GLU A 6 34.05 -4.00 56.45
N SER A 7 34.34 -5.24 56.05
CA SER A 7 34.32 -5.65 54.65
C SER A 7 32.88 -5.65 54.14
N LYS A 8 32.51 -4.62 53.37
CA LYS A 8 31.26 -4.59 52.59
C LYS A 8 31.17 -5.85 51.73
N ARG A 9 30.25 -6.75 52.07
CA ARG A 9 29.97 -7.94 51.24
C ARG A 9 29.49 -7.46 49.87
N ARG A 10 30.26 -7.76 48.82
CA ARG A 10 29.81 -7.57 47.45
C ARG A 10 28.70 -8.60 47.17
N SER A 11 27.48 -8.11 46.98
CA SER A 11 26.36 -8.92 46.49
C SER A 11 26.64 -9.27 45.02
N GLY A 12 26.83 -10.55 44.73
CA GLY A 12 26.92 -11.06 43.37
C GLY A 12 25.54 -11.42 42.84
N PHE A 13 25.35 -11.30 41.53
CA PHE A 13 24.12 -11.72 40.84
C PHE A 13 23.91 -13.23 41.00
N THR A 14 22.68 -13.65 41.29
CA THR A 14 22.35 -15.08 41.34
C THR A 14 22.02 -15.62 39.94
N LEU A 15 22.28 -16.90 39.69
CA LEU A 15 21.84 -17.57 38.45
C LEU A 15 20.31 -17.53 38.31
N VAL A 16 19.59 -17.54 39.43
CA VAL A 16 18.12 -17.48 39.48
C VAL A 16 17.61 -16.13 38.99
N GLU A 17 18.25 -15.01 39.35
CA GLU A 17 17.88 -13.68 38.83
C GLU A 17 18.03 -13.61 37.31
N LEU A 18 19.12 -14.12 36.77
CA LEU A 18 19.32 -14.11 35.33
C LEU A 18 18.29 -15.01 34.62
N LEU A 19 17.91 -16.13 35.23
CA LEU A 19 16.88 -17.03 34.72
C LEU A 19 15.50 -16.35 34.65
N VAL A 20 15.10 -15.63 35.70
CA VAL A 20 13.81 -14.91 35.68
C VAL A 20 13.81 -13.82 34.62
N VAL A 21 14.92 -13.09 34.44
CA VAL A 21 15.03 -12.04 33.41
C VAL A 21 14.88 -12.60 32.01
N ILE A 22 15.57 -13.68 31.66
CA ILE A 22 15.44 -14.27 30.31
C ILE A 22 14.04 -14.82 30.06
N VAL A 23 13.36 -15.35 31.08
CA VAL A 23 11.97 -15.83 30.97
C VAL A 23 11.04 -14.66 30.67
N VAL A 24 11.17 -13.54 31.38
CA VAL A 24 10.36 -12.33 31.11
C VAL A 24 10.65 -11.79 29.70
N LEU A 25 11.92 -11.72 29.28
CA LEU A 25 12.28 -11.28 27.93
C LEU A 25 11.71 -12.20 26.84
N ALA A 26 11.70 -13.52 27.05
CA ALA A 26 11.12 -14.48 26.11
C ALA A 26 9.60 -14.28 25.95
N VAL A 27 8.87 -14.06 27.05
CA VAL A 27 7.42 -13.79 27.03
C VAL A 27 7.12 -12.47 26.32
N LEU A 28 7.87 -11.41 26.61
CA LEU A 28 7.70 -10.11 25.95
C LEU A 28 7.98 -10.20 24.45
N ALA A 29 9.06 -10.89 24.04
CA ALA A 29 9.40 -11.08 22.64
C ALA A 29 8.29 -11.84 21.87
N ALA A 30 7.68 -12.86 22.48
CA ALA A 30 6.62 -13.66 21.87
C ALA A 30 5.34 -12.84 21.57
N ILE A 31 5.00 -11.85 22.41
CA ILE A 31 3.78 -11.04 22.25
C ILE A 31 3.97 -9.92 21.22
N VAL A 32 5.18 -9.35 21.15
CA VAL A 32 5.44 -8.12 20.39
C VAL A 32 5.55 -8.38 18.89
N LEU A 33 6.15 -9.49 18.46
CA LEU A 33 6.40 -9.81 17.06
C LEU A 33 5.14 -9.88 16.15
N PRO A 34 4.04 -10.59 16.51
CA PRO A 34 2.91 -10.76 15.59
C PRO A 34 2.12 -9.46 15.33
N LYS A 35 2.19 -8.45 16.21
CA LYS A 35 1.40 -7.21 16.06
C LYS A 35 1.88 -6.31 14.92
N PHE A 36 3.16 -6.33 14.57
CA PHE A 36 3.71 -5.40 13.57
C PHE A 36 3.39 -5.80 12.12
N MET A 37 3.24 -7.10 11.84
CA MET A 37 3.03 -7.58 10.47
C MET A 37 1.66 -7.16 9.89
N ASN A 38 0.61 -7.12 10.72
CA ASN A 38 -0.74 -6.78 10.24
C ASN A 38 -0.95 -5.26 10.00
N SER A 39 -0.21 -4.39 10.69
CA SER A 39 -0.38 -2.94 10.55
C SER A 39 0.11 -2.44 9.19
N SER A 40 1.27 -2.93 8.74
CA SER A 40 1.83 -2.58 7.43
C SER A 40 0.96 -3.09 6.28
N ALA A 41 0.47 -4.33 6.35
CA ALA A 41 -0.44 -4.89 5.36
C ALA A 41 -1.73 -4.08 5.24
N ARG A 42 -2.36 -3.74 6.37
CA ARG A 42 -3.58 -2.93 6.40
C ARG A 42 -3.37 -1.53 5.82
N SER A 43 -2.22 -0.91 6.08
CA SER A 43 -1.85 0.39 5.49
C SER A 43 -1.80 0.30 3.96
N LYS A 44 -1.11 -0.71 3.43
CA LYS A 44 -1.01 -0.92 1.97
C LYS A 44 -2.37 -1.20 1.33
N GLU A 45 -3.23 -2.00 1.95
CA GLU A 45 -4.61 -2.23 1.45
C GLU A 45 -5.45 -0.95 1.45
N SER A 46 -5.28 -0.10 2.46
CA SER A 46 -5.97 1.19 2.52
C SER A 46 -5.52 2.12 1.40
N SER A 47 -4.21 2.17 1.12
CA SER A 47 -3.67 2.90 -0.03
C SER A 47 -4.22 2.32 -1.33
N LEU A 48 -4.17 1.00 -1.51
CA LEU A 48 -4.67 0.32 -2.71
C LEU A 48 -6.12 0.69 -3.02
N ARG A 49 -7.00 0.64 -2.02
CA ARG A 49 -8.41 1.00 -2.19
C ARG A 49 -8.61 2.47 -2.55
N SER A 50 -7.77 3.36 -1.99
CA SER A 50 -7.81 4.79 -2.28
C SER A 50 -7.36 5.07 -3.72
N ASP A 51 -6.27 4.45 -4.16
CA ASP A 51 -5.73 4.58 -5.51
C ASP A 51 -6.68 4.00 -6.56
N LEU A 52 -7.29 2.84 -6.29
CA LEU A 52 -8.33 2.27 -7.16
C LEU A 52 -9.54 3.21 -7.27
N LYS A 53 -9.98 3.83 -6.17
CA LYS A 53 -11.09 4.79 -6.19
C LYS A 53 -10.74 6.04 -6.99
N LEU A 54 -9.52 6.56 -6.82
CA LEU A 54 -9.00 7.70 -7.58
C LEU A 54 -9.01 7.39 -9.08
N LEU A 55 -8.38 6.28 -9.48
CA LEU A 55 -8.26 5.88 -10.89
C LEU A 55 -9.62 5.60 -11.53
N ARG A 56 -10.52 4.88 -10.83
CA ARG A 56 -11.89 4.64 -11.33
C ARG A 56 -12.67 5.92 -11.52
N SER A 57 -12.54 6.87 -10.59
CA SER A 57 -13.20 8.16 -10.70
C SER A 57 -12.65 8.96 -11.89
N ALA A 58 -11.34 8.91 -12.12
CA ALA A 58 -10.69 9.56 -13.26
C ALA A 58 -11.09 8.92 -14.60
N VAL A 59 -11.16 7.59 -14.68
CA VAL A 59 -11.66 6.87 -15.87
C VAL A 59 -13.12 7.26 -16.17
N ASN A 60 -13.95 7.35 -15.14
CA ASN A 60 -15.35 7.77 -15.30
C ASN A 60 -15.47 9.23 -15.73
N ALA A 61 -14.63 10.12 -15.20
CA ALA A 61 -14.60 11.52 -15.61
C ALA A 61 -14.17 11.67 -17.09
N PHE A 62 -13.12 10.95 -17.49
CA PHE A 62 -12.70 10.87 -18.89
C PHE A 62 -13.82 10.38 -19.80
N ASN A 63 -14.57 9.37 -19.36
CA ASN A 63 -15.70 8.84 -20.12
C ASN A 63 -16.87 9.83 -20.19
N ALA A 64 -17.14 10.56 -19.12
CA ALA A 64 -18.20 11.58 -19.09
C ALA A 64 -17.91 12.71 -20.08
N ASP A 65 -16.65 13.10 -20.21
CA ASP A 65 -16.20 14.17 -21.10
C ASP A 65 -16.18 13.72 -22.57
N THR A 66 -15.60 12.55 -22.84
CA THR A 66 -15.27 12.11 -24.21
C THR A 66 -16.26 11.09 -24.79
N GLY A 67 -17.17 10.57 -23.97
CA GLY A 67 -18.08 9.48 -24.31
C GLY A 67 -17.40 8.11 -24.47
N LYS A 68 -16.09 8.01 -24.26
CA LYS A 68 -15.28 6.80 -24.44
C LYS A 68 -14.32 6.62 -23.28
N TYR A 69 -13.92 5.39 -22.99
CA TYR A 69 -12.88 5.16 -21.97
C TYR A 69 -11.49 5.52 -22.52
N PRO A 70 -10.52 5.86 -21.67
CA PRO A 70 -9.15 6.08 -22.12
C PRO A 70 -8.53 4.77 -22.63
N ASN A 71 -7.57 4.87 -23.54
CA ASN A 71 -6.84 3.70 -24.06
C ASN A 71 -5.95 3.05 -22.99
N SER A 72 -5.37 3.87 -22.12
CA SER A 72 -4.51 3.44 -21.03
C SER A 72 -4.68 4.36 -19.82
N LEU A 73 -4.24 3.92 -18.64
CA LEU A 73 -4.24 4.79 -17.46
C LEU A 73 -3.28 5.98 -17.63
N ALA A 74 -2.24 5.87 -18.46
CA ALA A 74 -1.32 6.96 -18.72
C ALA A 74 -2.01 8.14 -19.41
N ASP A 75 -3.04 7.90 -20.22
CA ASP A 75 -3.84 8.94 -20.88
C ASP A 75 -4.59 9.83 -19.88
N LEU A 76 -4.79 9.36 -18.64
CA LEU A 76 -5.42 10.14 -17.57
C LEU A 76 -4.48 11.23 -17.00
N ALA A 77 -3.17 11.02 -17.09
CA ALA A 77 -2.15 11.94 -16.59
C ALA A 77 -1.54 12.84 -17.68
N GLU A 78 -1.86 12.56 -18.94
CA GLU A 78 -1.31 13.30 -20.07
C GLU A 78 -1.92 14.70 -20.14
N SER A 79 -1.07 15.71 -20.30
CA SER A 79 -1.47 17.11 -20.42
C SER A 79 -1.55 17.56 -21.88
N ASP A 80 -0.84 16.86 -22.77
CA ASP A 80 -0.90 17.11 -24.21
C ASP A 80 -2.05 16.32 -24.85
N LYS A 81 -3.16 17.02 -25.10
CA LYS A 81 -4.36 16.49 -25.75
C LYS A 81 -4.11 15.74 -27.07
N THR A 82 -3.03 16.04 -27.79
CA THR A 82 -2.72 15.36 -29.06
C THR A 82 -2.20 13.93 -28.88
N LYS A 83 -1.82 13.57 -27.65
CA LYS A 83 -1.31 12.25 -27.28
C LYS A 83 -2.34 11.38 -26.57
N VAL A 84 -3.40 12.01 -26.05
CA VAL A 84 -4.48 11.34 -25.33
C VAL A 84 -5.28 10.47 -26.27
N LYS A 85 -5.38 9.17 -25.96
CA LYS A 85 -6.13 8.20 -26.76
C LYS A 85 -7.35 7.66 -26.04
N ILE A 86 -8.39 7.38 -26.81
CA ILE A 86 -9.58 6.66 -26.36
C ILE A 86 -9.44 5.16 -26.63
N ALA A 87 -10.33 4.33 -26.07
CA ALA A 87 -10.24 2.86 -26.04
C ALA A 87 -10.07 2.16 -27.40
N ASP A 88 -10.44 2.82 -28.52
CA ASP A 88 -10.22 2.30 -29.88
C ASP A 88 -8.84 2.64 -30.47
N GLY A 89 -7.99 3.33 -29.70
CA GLY A 89 -6.63 3.75 -30.07
C GLY A 89 -6.55 5.08 -30.83
N THR A 90 -7.68 5.71 -31.15
CA THR A 90 -7.70 7.03 -31.80
C THR A 90 -7.43 8.16 -30.80
N VAL A 91 -6.92 9.28 -31.30
CA VAL A 91 -6.68 10.47 -30.48
C VAL A 91 -8.01 11.13 -30.16
N VAL A 92 -8.20 11.53 -28.91
CA VAL A 92 -9.42 12.19 -28.44
C VAL A 92 -9.64 13.51 -29.18
N SER A 93 -10.91 13.89 -29.36
CA SER A 93 -11.22 15.22 -29.87
C SER A 93 -10.74 16.30 -28.88
N PRO A 94 -9.96 17.31 -29.34
CA PRO A 94 -9.49 18.42 -28.51
C PRO A 94 -10.58 19.25 -27.83
N THR A 95 -11.82 19.20 -28.32
CA THR A 95 -12.95 19.98 -27.80
C THR A 95 -13.66 19.30 -26.64
N ASP A 96 -13.61 17.97 -26.62
CA ASP A 96 -14.43 17.15 -25.72
C ASP A 96 -13.64 16.73 -24.48
N TRP A 97 -12.32 16.85 -24.52
CA TRP A 97 -11.43 16.49 -23.42
C TRP A 97 -11.11 17.68 -22.51
N HIS A 98 -11.20 17.48 -21.19
CA HIS A 98 -10.95 18.50 -20.16
C HIS A 98 -9.90 18.09 -19.11
N GLY A 99 -9.09 17.07 -19.41
CA GLY A 99 -8.04 16.61 -18.51
C GLY A 99 -6.86 17.59 -18.34
N PRO A 100 -5.77 17.16 -17.66
CA PRO A 100 -5.57 15.82 -17.11
C PRO A 100 -6.50 15.51 -15.93
N TYR A 101 -6.83 14.23 -15.76
CA TYR A 101 -7.76 13.75 -14.72
C TYR A 101 -7.05 13.29 -13.45
N VAL A 102 -5.74 13.04 -13.54
CA VAL A 102 -4.85 12.76 -12.40
C VAL A 102 -3.51 13.46 -12.63
N GLU A 103 -2.80 13.83 -11.56
CA GLU A 103 -1.45 14.41 -11.69
C GLU A 103 -0.41 13.36 -12.10
N THR A 104 -0.49 12.17 -11.49
CA THR A 104 0.35 11.02 -11.80
C THR A 104 -0.47 9.75 -11.63
N VAL A 105 -0.13 8.71 -12.41
CA VAL A 105 -0.73 7.39 -12.23
C VAL A 105 0.02 6.68 -11.11
N PRO A 106 -0.62 6.39 -9.95
CA PRO A 106 0.04 5.67 -8.87
C PRO A 106 0.36 4.23 -9.28
N THR A 107 1.34 3.64 -8.62
CA THR A 107 1.62 2.20 -8.70
C THR A 107 0.83 1.45 -7.64
N ASP A 108 0.53 0.19 -7.91
CA ASP A 108 -0.16 -0.69 -6.98
C ASP A 108 0.75 -0.92 -5.75
N PRO A 109 0.33 -0.52 -4.53
CA PRO A 109 1.18 -0.58 -3.33
C PRO A 109 1.40 -2.00 -2.79
N ILE A 110 0.64 -2.99 -3.28
CA ILE A 110 0.82 -4.40 -2.92
C ILE A 110 1.80 -5.06 -3.87
N SER A 111 1.62 -4.90 -5.19
CA SER A 111 2.48 -5.54 -6.20
C SER A 111 3.75 -4.74 -6.53
N GLY A 112 3.75 -3.44 -6.27
CA GLY A 112 4.80 -2.50 -6.70
C GLY A 112 4.80 -2.20 -8.21
N SER A 113 3.81 -2.71 -8.95
CA SER A 113 3.70 -2.59 -10.41
C SER A 113 2.54 -1.67 -10.82
N ALA A 114 2.38 -1.40 -12.11
CA ALA A 114 1.19 -0.69 -12.60
C ALA A 114 -0.10 -1.49 -12.33
N PHE A 115 -1.23 -0.78 -12.21
CA PHE A 115 -2.55 -1.39 -12.13
C PHE A 115 -2.92 -2.10 -13.45
N THR A 116 -3.79 -3.11 -13.35
CA THR A 116 -4.39 -3.73 -14.54
C THR A 116 -5.56 -2.89 -15.02
N TYR A 117 -5.65 -2.65 -16.32
CA TYR A 117 -6.69 -1.83 -16.92
C TYR A 117 -7.26 -2.49 -18.17
N ASP A 118 -8.58 -2.59 -18.23
CA ASP A 118 -9.34 -3.01 -19.40
C ASP A 118 -10.01 -1.78 -20.04
N PRO A 119 -9.49 -1.29 -21.19
CA PRO A 119 -10.05 -0.12 -21.87
C PRO A 119 -11.43 -0.37 -22.49
N ALA A 120 -11.80 -1.61 -22.80
CA ALA A 120 -13.11 -1.91 -23.35
C ALA A 120 -14.21 -1.80 -22.29
N ALA A 121 -13.90 -2.19 -21.05
CA ALA A 121 -14.81 -2.12 -19.92
C ALA A 121 -14.63 -0.87 -19.04
N GLY A 122 -13.57 -0.08 -19.25
CA GLY A 122 -13.18 1.00 -18.33
C GLY A 122 -12.81 0.49 -16.94
N LYS A 123 -12.40 -0.78 -16.83
CA LYS A 123 -12.24 -1.46 -15.55
C LYS A 123 -10.79 -1.40 -15.09
N VAL A 124 -10.55 -0.78 -13.94
CA VAL A 124 -9.25 -0.79 -13.25
C VAL A 124 -9.28 -1.83 -12.14
N THR A 125 -8.26 -2.71 -12.07
CA THR A 125 -8.07 -3.68 -10.98
C THR A 125 -6.64 -3.71 -10.47
N SER A 126 -6.44 -4.20 -9.24
CA SER A 126 -5.10 -4.46 -8.72
C SER A 126 -4.36 -5.47 -9.60
N SER A 127 -3.04 -5.30 -9.73
CA SER A 127 -2.15 -6.26 -10.38
C SER A 127 -1.52 -7.24 -9.40
N ALA A 128 -1.84 -7.10 -8.10
CA ALA A 128 -1.31 -7.98 -7.06
C ALA A 128 -1.89 -9.39 -7.13
N THR A 129 -1.01 -10.36 -6.89
CA THR A 129 -1.37 -11.76 -6.72
C THR A 129 -1.67 -12.04 -5.25
N GLY A 130 -2.60 -12.96 -4.99
CA GLY A 130 -2.95 -13.41 -3.64
C GLY A 130 -4.19 -12.73 -3.08
N ASN A 131 -4.33 -12.80 -1.76
CA ASN A 131 -5.55 -12.43 -1.06
C ASN A 131 -5.30 -11.28 -0.09
N ALA A 132 -6.31 -10.46 0.06
CA ALA A 132 -6.42 -9.45 1.08
C ALA A 132 -6.64 -10.04 2.47
N LEU A 133 -6.52 -9.21 3.50
CA LEU A 133 -6.76 -9.53 4.90
C LEU A 133 -8.19 -10.02 5.17
N ASP A 134 -9.14 -9.68 4.30
CA ASP A 134 -10.53 -10.17 4.35
C ASP A 134 -10.75 -11.48 3.57
N GLY A 135 -9.70 -12.04 2.97
CA GLY A 135 -9.73 -13.28 2.20
C GLY A 135 -10.14 -13.13 0.73
N SER A 136 -10.56 -11.96 0.28
CA SER A 136 -10.86 -11.72 -1.13
C SER A 136 -9.57 -11.61 -1.97
N ALA A 137 -9.62 -11.98 -3.25
CA ALA A 137 -8.46 -11.89 -4.13
C ALA A 137 -8.20 -10.43 -4.55
N TYR A 138 -6.95 -9.98 -4.52
CA TYR A 138 -6.63 -8.61 -4.96
C TYR A 138 -7.03 -8.34 -6.41
N SER A 139 -6.92 -9.32 -7.30
CA SER A 139 -7.36 -9.20 -8.70
C SER A 139 -8.87 -8.94 -8.87
N SER A 140 -9.68 -9.18 -7.83
CA SER A 140 -11.10 -8.83 -7.81
C SER A 140 -11.37 -7.38 -7.41
N TRP A 141 -10.38 -6.70 -6.83
CA TRP A 141 -10.51 -5.36 -6.28
C TRP A 141 -10.41 -4.25 -7.30
#